data_AF-A0A099RWD3-F1
#
_entry.id   AF-A0A099RWD3-F1
#
_cell.length_a   1.000
_cell.length_b   1.000
_cell.length_c   1.000
_cell.angle_alpha   90.00
_cell.angle_beta   90.00
_cell.angle_gamma   90.00
#
_symmetry.space_group_name_H-M   'P 1'
#
loop_
_entity.id
_entity.type
_entity.pdbx_description
1 polymer ?
#
loop_
_entity_poly.entity_id
_entity_poly.type
_entity_poly.pdbx_seq_one_letter_code
_entity_poly.pdbx_strand_id
1 'polypeptide(L)'
;MEYRIIKSPSSGTLDILFRRKGSASTIPIENYDAVGLVQGRLIDMVFAADVAEKAAGVTVEDIKGHCPQNLIMIAIFGDTASVEAAINEIQYKLNKDKVGEIR
;
A
#
# COMPACT_ATOMS: atom_id res chain seq x y z
N MET A 1 -4.19 -11.57 2.06
CA MET A 1 -3.41 -10.32 2.02
C MET A 1 -3.08 -9.98 3.46
N GLU A 2 -1.82 -9.67 3.71
CA GLU A 2 -1.36 -9.17 5.01
C GLU A 2 -1.20 -7.66 4.92
N TYR A 3 -1.51 -6.95 6.00
CA TYR A 3 -1.28 -5.51 6.04
C TYR A 3 -0.87 -5.04 7.45
N ARG A 4 -0.21 -3.88 7.53
CA ARG A 4 0.13 -3.17 8.76
C ARG A 4 -0.03 -1.67 8.54
N ILE A 5 -0.50 -0.96 9.57
CA ILE A 5 -0.54 0.51 9.59
C ILE A 5 0.50 0.99 10.57
N ILE A 6 1.37 1.89 10.11
CA ILE A 6 2.36 2.57 10.94
C ILE A 6 1.93 4.02 11.04
N LYS A 7 1.46 4.43 12.22
CA LYS A 7 1.16 5.83 12.54
C LYS A 7 2.43 6.54 13.00
N SER A 8 2.64 7.76 12.54
CA SER A 8 3.83 8.57 12.83
C SER A 8 5.13 7.77 12.66
N PRO A 9 5.41 7.25 11.44
CA PRO A 9 6.56 6.40 11.20
C PRO A 9 7.86 7.11 11.57
N SER A 10 8.78 6.38 12.22
CA SER A 10 10.09 6.92 12.56
C SER A 10 10.92 7.22 11.29
N SER A 11 11.87 8.16 11.39
CA SER A 11 12.75 8.51 10.26
C SER A 11 13.49 7.29 9.69
N GLY A 12 14.00 6.41 10.55
CA GLY A 12 14.66 5.18 10.11
C GLY A 12 13.73 4.21 9.36
N THR A 13 12.44 4.17 9.72
CA THR A 13 11.42 3.40 8.99
C THR A 13 11.20 3.99 7.60
N LEU A 14 11.09 5.32 7.50
CA LEU A 14 10.91 6.02 6.24
C LEU A 14 12.12 5.85 5.31
N ASP A 15 13.33 5.93 5.85
CA ASP A 15 14.56 5.68 5.10
C ASP A 15 14.58 4.28 4.48
N ILE A 16 14.08 3.27 5.20
CA ILE A 16 13.97 1.90 4.67
C ILE A 16 12.99 1.86 3.50
N LEU A 17 11.83 2.49 3.63
CA LEU A 17 10.81 2.52 2.59
C LEU A 17 11.27 3.30 1.36
N PHE A 18 11.84 4.49 1.54
CA PHE A 18 12.26 5.36 0.44
C PHE A 18 13.43 4.80 -0.36
N ARG A 19 14.33 4.00 0.25
CA ARG A 19 15.36 3.27 -0.49
C ARG A 19 14.79 2.14 -1.36
N ARG A 20 13.56 1.72 -1.10
CA ARG A 20 12.92 0.55 -1.71
C ARG A 20 11.74 0.91 -2.59
N LYS A 21 11.29 2.17 -2.57
CA LYS A 21 10.14 2.60 -3.35
C LYS A 21 10.37 2.41 -4.86
N GLY A 22 9.27 2.17 -5.56
CA GLY A 22 9.27 1.88 -6.99
C GLY A 22 9.70 3.07 -7.81
N SER A 23 9.22 4.26 -7.44
CA SER A 23 9.50 5.53 -8.10
C SER A 23 10.95 6.00 -7.91
N ALA A 24 11.42 6.87 -8.81
CA ALA A 24 12.76 7.44 -8.73
C ALA A 24 12.99 8.14 -7.38
N SER A 25 14.19 8.03 -6.80
CA SER A 25 14.54 8.65 -5.51
C SER A 25 14.32 10.17 -5.48
N THR A 26 14.31 10.81 -6.66
CA THR A 26 14.04 12.25 -6.85
C THR A 26 12.58 12.64 -6.71
N ILE A 27 11.65 11.69 -6.65
CA ILE A 27 10.21 11.95 -6.48
C ILE A 27 9.92 11.93 -4.98
N PRO A 28 9.72 13.11 -4.34
CA PRO A 28 9.37 13.16 -2.93
C PRO A 28 7.92 12.69 -2.74
N ILE A 29 7.68 12.06 -1.59
CA ILE A 29 6.34 11.84 -1.07
C ILE A 29 6.17 12.84 0.05
N GLU A 30 5.16 13.69 -0.04
CA GLU A 30 4.92 14.78 0.90
C GLU A 30 3.59 14.58 1.62
N ASN A 31 3.38 15.31 2.71
CA ASN A 31 2.09 15.40 3.41
C ASN A 31 1.52 14.04 3.86
N TYR A 32 2.33 13.24 4.56
CA TYR A 32 1.87 12.01 5.21
C TYR A 32 2.19 12.03 6.71
N ASP A 33 1.33 11.37 7.50
CA ASP A 33 1.58 11.06 8.91
C ASP A 33 1.46 9.56 9.22
N ALA A 34 1.03 8.76 8.24
CA ALA A 34 0.88 7.32 8.35
C ALA A 34 1.32 6.60 7.08
N VAL A 35 1.67 5.32 7.23
CA VAL A 35 1.97 4.42 6.12
C VAL A 35 1.23 3.10 6.30
N GLY A 36 0.45 2.73 5.29
CA GLY A 36 -0.14 1.41 5.12
C GLY A 36 0.77 0.50 4.33
N LEU A 37 1.26 -0.58 4.92
CA LEU A 37 2.00 -1.63 4.20
C LEU A 37 1.05 -2.76 3.87
N VAL A 38 1.03 -3.18 2.61
CA VAL A 38 0.15 -4.25 2.12
C VAL A 38 0.97 -5.24 1.30
N GLN A 39 0.90 -6.51 1.66
CA GLN A 39 1.61 -7.59 0.97
C GLN A 39 0.64 -8.67 0.49
N GLY A 40 0.85 -9.13 -0.74
CA GLY A 40 -0.03 -10.10 -1.39
C GLY A 40 0.48 -10.52 -2.76
N ARG A 41 -0.36 -11.26 -3.51
CA ARG A 41 -0.03 -11.70 -4.87
C ARG A 41 0.08 -10.48 -5.79
N LEU A 42 0.95 -10.54 -6.80
CA LEU A 42 1.14 -9.44 -7.77
C LEU A 42 -0.20 -8.89 -8.30
N ILE A 43 -1.10 -9.76 -8.77
CA ILE A 43 -2.41 -9.36 -9.29
C ILE A 43 -3.28 -8.65 -8.25
N ASP A 44 -3.30 -9.16 -7.01
CA ASP A 44 -4.09 -8.57 -5.93
C ASP A 44 -3.55 -7.19 -5.53
N MET A 45 -2.22 -7.01 -5.60
CA MET A 45 -1.55 -5.77 -5.21
C MET A 45 -1.67 -4.68 -6.27
N VAL A 46 -1.64 -5.02 -7.55
CA VAL A 46 -1.94 -4.06 -8.63
C VAL A 46 -3.39 -3.58 -8.51
N PHE A 47 -4.33 -4.48 -8.23
CA PHE A 47 -5.71 -4.11 -7.96
C PHE A 47 -5.84 -3.24 -6.70
N ALA A 48 -5.20 -3.63 -5.59
CA ALA A 48 -5.21 -2.85 -4.36
C ALA A 48 -4.62 -1.45 -4.54
N ALA A 49 -3.56 -1.31 -5.34
CA ALA A 49 -2.95 -0.02 -5.64
C ALA A 49 -3.93 0.91 -6.37
N ASP A 50 -4.64 0.42 -7.39
CA ASP A 50 -5.68 1.20 -8.10
C ASP A 50 -6.84 1.60 -7.17
N VAL A 51 -7.24 0.71 -6.26
CA VAL A 51 -8.27 1.01 -5.26
C VAL A 51 -7.82 2.10 -4.30
N ALA A 52 -6.57 2.04 -3.81
CA ALA A 52 -6.01 3.05 -2.91
C ALA A 52 -5.76 4.40 -3.60
N GLU A 53 -5.18 4.43 -4.81
CA GLU A 53 -4.94 5.67 -5.58
C GLU A 53 -6.22 6.46 -5.86
N LYS A 54 -7.37 5.76 -5.96
CA LYS A 54 -8.69 6.41 -6.12
C LYS A 54 -9.23 7.02 -4.83
N ALA A 55 -8.67 6.65 -3.67
CA ALA A 55 -8.99 7.32 -2.41
C ALA A 55 -8.27 8.67 -2.35
N ALA A 56 -8.98 9.72 -1.99
CA ALA A 56 -8.38 11.04 -1.85
C ALA A 56 -7.35 11.04 -0.71
N GLY A 57 -6.22 11.74 -0.91
CA GLY A 57 -5.26 12.01 0.16
C GLY A 57 -4.23 10.91 0.43
N VAL A 58 -4.06 9.94 -0.48
CA VAL A 58 -2.98 8.95 -0.39
C VAL A 58 -2.08 8.94 -1.62
N THR A 59 -0.88 8.40 -1.46
CA THR A 59 0.09 8.12 -2.52
C THR A 59 0.54 6.67 -2.39
N VAL A 60 0.50 5.90 -3.47
CA VAL A 60 0.86 4.48 -3.45
C VAL A 60 2.21 4.25 -4.13
N GLU A 61 3.08 3.48 -3.46
CA GLU A 61 4.38 3.09 -3.98
C GLU A 61 4.55 1.57 -3.93
N ASP A 62 5.12 1.01 -5.00
CA ASP A 62 5.67 -0.34 -4.95
C ASP A 62 6.88 -0.37 -4.00
N ILE A 63 7.01 -1.41 -3.18
CA ILE A 63 8.15 -1.60 -2.28
C ILE A 63 8.96 -2.80 -2.75
N LYS A 64 10.07 -2.50 -3.42
CA LYS A 64 11.00 -3.47 -3.96
C LYS A 64 11.71 -4.24 -2.84
N GLY A 65 11.79 -5.55 -2.99
CA GLY A 65 12.49 -6.41 -2.06
C GLY A 65 12.51 -7.86 -2.52
N HIS A 66 13.20 -8.70 -1.75
CA HIS A 66 13.16 -10.15 -1.92
C HIS A 66 11.87 -10.68 -1.28
N CYS A 67 10.74 -10.53 -1.97
CA CYS A 67 9.54 -11.29 -1.66
C CYS A 67 9.59 -12.64 -2.41
N PRO A 68 8.85 -13.68 -1.95
CA PRO A 68 8.64 -14.89 -2.74
C PRO A 68 8.18 -14.57 -4.17
N GLN A 69 8.52 -15.39 -5.18
CA GLN A 69 8.38 -15.06 -6.61
C GLN A 69 7.04 -14.44 -7.06
N ASN A 70 5.94 -14.72 -6.37
CA ASN A 70 4.60 -14.24 -6.73
C ASN A 70 4.02 -13.23 -5.73
N LEU A 71 4.76 -12.82 -4.71
CA LEU A 71 4.33 -11.82 -3.72
C LEU A 71 5.05 -10.50 -3.96
N ILE A 72 4.30 -9.40 -3.85
CA ILE A 72 4.85 -8.04 -3.80
C ILE A 72 4.27 -7.29 -2.61
N MET A 73 4.87 -6.14 -2.30
CA MET A 73 4.43 -5.24 -1.25
C MET A 73 4.21 -3.85 -1.83
N ILE A 74 3.11 -3.20 -1.46
CA ILE A 74 2.89 -1.77 -1.70
C ILE A 74 2.88 -1.01 -0.37
N ALA A 75 3.27 0.26 -0.42
CA ALA A 75 3.14 1.22 0.66
C ALA A 75 2.16 2.32 0.26
N ILE A 76 1.24 2.66 1.15
CA ILE A 76 0.21 3.68 0.98
C ILE A 76 0.54 4.79 1.98
N PHE A 77 1.02 5.92 1.50
CA PHE A 77 1.37 7.10 2.31
C PHE A 77 0.20 8.07 2.34
N GLY A 78 -0.11 8.65 3.49
CA GLY A 78 -1.15 9.67 3.63
C GLY A 78 -1.34 10.09 5.08
N ASP A 79 -2.39 10.84 5.36
CA ASP A 79 -2.85 11.01 6.74
C ASP A 79 -3.45 9.69 7.28
N THR A 80 -3.50 9.57 8.60
CA THR A 80 -3.93 8.34 9.29
C THR A 80 -5.33 7.90 8.87
N ALA A 81 -6.27 8.84 8.72
CA ALA A 81 -7.64 8.52 8.37
C ALA A 81 -7.75 8.05 6.91
N SER A 82 -7.04 8.72 6.00
CA SER A 82 -6.97 8.38 4.58
C SER A 82 -6.34 7.01 4.36
N VAL A 83 -5.26 6.68 5.08
CA VAL A 83 -4.61 5.36 5.03
C VAL A 83 -5.53 4.26 5.57
N GLU A 84 -6.18 4.48 6.71
CA GLU A 84 -7.15 3.53 7.27
C GLU A 84 -8.33 3.29 6.33
N ALA A 85 -8.89 4.36 5.75
CA ALA A 85 -9.98 4.28 4.78
C ALA A 85 -9.58 3.50 3.52
N ALA A 86 -8.40 3.80 2.95
CA ALA A 86 -7.88 3.10 1.77
C ALA A 86 -7.71 1.60 2.03
N ILE A 87 -7.15 1.22 3.19
CA ILE A 87 -6.97 -0.19 3.55
C ILE A 87 -8.32 -0.91 3.72
N ASN A 88 -9.28 -0.28 4.40
CA ASN A 88 -10.61 -0.85 4.57
C ASN A 88 -11.30 -1.10 3.23
N GLU A 89 -11.19 -0.16 2.28
CA GLU A 89 -11.76 -0.29 0.94
C GLU A 89 -11.08 -1.42 0.14
N ILE A 90 -9.74 -1.53 0.22
CA ILE A 90 -9.01 -2.65 -0.39
C ILE A 90 -9.53 -3.98 0.14
N GLN A 91 -9.67 -4.11 1.47
CA GLN A 91 -10.18 -5.34 2.08
C GLN A 91 -11.60 -5.66 1.63
N TYR A 92 -12.48 -4.65 1.60
CA TYR A 92 -13.86 -4.82 1.17
C TYR A 92 -13.93 -5.33 -0.28
N LYS A 93 -13.22 -4.70 -1.22
CA LYS A 93 -13.25 -5.09 -2.64
C LYS A 93 -12.60 -6.44 -2.90
N LEU A 94 -11.42 -6.71 -2.33
CA LEU A 94 -10.75 -8.01 -2.49
C LEU A 94 -11.58 -9.17 -1.95
N ASN A 95 -12.35 -8.96 -0.88
CA ASN A 95 -13.25 -9.99 -0.37
C ASN A 95 -14.51 -10.14 -1.24
N LYS A 96 -15.07 -9.04 -1.74
CA LYS A 96 -16.24 -9.06 -2.62
C LYS A 96 -15.94 -9.79 -3.94
N ASP A 97 -14.79 -9.54 -4.55
CA ASP A 97 -14.43 -10.12 -5.84
C ASP A 97 -14.15 -11.63 -5.73
N LYS A 98 -13.58 -12.09 -4.61
CA LYS A 98 -13.45 -13.54 -4.30
C LYS A 98 -14.78 -14.25 -4.13
N VAL A 99 -15.81 -13.55 -3.66
CA VAL A 99 -17.17 -14.09 -3.54
C VAL A 99 -17.88 -14.09 -4.91
N GLY A 100 -17.50 -13.18 -5.81
CA GLY A 100 -17.97 -13.13 -7.20
C GLY A 100 -17.48 -14.28 -8.09
N GLU A 101 -16.34 -14.90 -7.76
CA GLU A 101 -15.81 -16.09 -8.47
C GLU A 101 -16.57 -17.40 -8.16
N ILE A 102 -17.50 -17.39 -7.20
CA ILE A 102 -18.33 -18.56 -6.82
C ILE A 102 -19.76 -18.47 -7.41
N ARG A 103 -19.96 -17.71 -8.49
CA ARG A 103 -21.25 -17.65 -9.20
C ARG A 103 -21.10 -18.00 -10.68
#